data_AF-A7HCM9-F1
#
_entry.id   AF-A7HCM9-F1
#
_cell.length_a   1.000
_cell.length_b   1.000
_cell.length_c   1.000
_cell.angle_alpha   90.00
_cell.angle_beta   90.00
_cell.angle_gamma   90.00
#
_symmetry.space_group_name_H-M   'P 1'
#
loop_
_entity.id
_entity.type
_entity.pdbx_description
1 polymer ?
#
loop_
_entity_poly.entity_id
_entity_poly.type
_entity_poly.pdbx_seq_one_letter_code
_entity_poly.pdbx_strand_id
1 'polypeptide(L)'
;MNDDRIERYARQLLVPGFGEEAQERLGRARVRVVGADAVASAALTYLVQAGIGKLWLEDAEDVAPADVTGWLFAPSAVGTPRVEAARAVLAPLSRFVAVERYPTGGVPSATLVFAASAPQALASAEAARRAGIPHVVVEPDADGGALVVVPPGAPCFACARSTSGVGRPPQAGIAALSALAAQELVLMIANPGSVPGRRVDLVRGVATARPTSRLPGCACGGPAAEGPVSAG
;
A
#
# COMPACT_ATOMS: atom_id res chain seq x y z
N MET A 1 -18.61 6.76 -16.81
CA MET A 1 -18.20 7.82 -15.85
C MET A 1 -19.12 9.05 -15.98
N ASN A 2 -19.34 9.87 -14.94
CA ASN A 2 -20.13 11.13 -15.04
C ASN A 2 -19.20 12.34 -15.26
N ASP A 3 -19.73 13.45 -15.77
CA ASP A 3 -19.00 14.67 -16.18
C ASP A 3 -18.09 15.21 -15.07
N ASP A 4 -18.60 15.35 -13.84
CA ASP A 4 -17.79 15.84 -12.70
C ASP A 4 -16.58 14.94 -12.38
N ARG A 5 -16.65 13.63 -12.66
CA ARG A 5 -15.49 12.72 -12.51
C ARG A 5 -14.52 12.90 -13.67
N ILE A 6 -15.01 13.08 -14.89
CA ILE A 6 -14.16 13.34 -16.06
C ILE A 6 -13.35 14.61 -15.84
N GLU A 7 -14.00 15.71 -15.46
CA GLU A 7 -13.34 17.00 -15.20
C GLU A 7 -12.27 16.86 -14.10
N ARG A 8 -12.63 16.23 -12.97
CA ARG A 8 -11.72 16.05 -11.84
C ARG A 8 -10.49 15.22 -12.19
N TYR A 9 -10.64 14.18 -13.01
CA TYR A 9 -9.58 13.23 -13.34
C TYR A 9 -8.95 13.47 -14.73
N ALA A 10 -9.30 14.57 -15.41
CA ALA A 10 -8.88 14.84 -16.79
C ALA A 10 -7.37 14.66 -17.02
N ARG A 11 -6.52 15.11 -16.09
CA ARG A 11 -5.06 14.95 -16.19
C ARG A 11 -4.60 13.49 -16.16
N GLN A 12 -5.29 12.63 -15.40
CA GLN A 12 -4.99 11.19 -15.35
C GLN A 12 -5.49 10.49 -16.63
N LEU A 13 -6.65 10.90 -17.14
CA LEU A 13 -7.23 10.34 -18.37
C LEU A 13 -6.34 10.56 -19.60
N LEU A 14 -5.60 11.67 -19.65
CA LEU A 14 -4.67 11.99 -20.72
C LEU A 14 -3.37 11.16 -20.69
N VAL A 15 -3.09 10.42 -19.62
CA VAL A 15 -1.88 9.60 -19.52
C VAL A 15 -2.03 8.36 -20.41
N PRO A 16 -1.10 8.12 -21.37
CA PRO A 16 -1.14 6.94 -22.22
C PRO A 16 -1.18 5.64 -21.40
N GLY A 17 -2.12 4.76 -21.73
CA GLY A 17 -2.30 3.48 -21.03
C GLY A 17 -3.04 3.57 -19.69
N PHE A 18 -3.56 4.74 -19.30
CA PHE A 18 -4.47 4.89 -18.16
C PHE A 18 -5.90 5.02 -18.67
N GLY A 19 -6.25 6.18 -19.25
CA GLY A 19 -7.56 6.40 -19.88
C GLY A 19 -8.77 6.18 -18.95
N GLU A 20 -9.95 6.12 -19.55
CA GLU A 20 -11.21 5.97 -18.81
C GLU A 20 -11.32 4.62 -18.13
N GLU A 21 -10.90 3.53 -18.79
CA GLU A 21 -11.02 2.18 -18.24
C GLU A 21 -10.24 2.02 -16.92
N ALA A 22 -9.01 2.54 -16.84
CA ALA A 22 -8.25 2.55 -15.60
C ALA A 22 -8.96 3.36 -14.50
N GLN A 23 -9.48 4.54 -14.84
CA GLN A 23 -10.17 5.40 -13.88
C GLN A 23 -11.49 4.78 -13.39
N GLU A 24 -12.17 4.01 -14.23
CA GLU A 24 -13.34 3.24 -13.83
C GLU A 24 -12.97 2.08 -12.89
N ARG A 25 -11.89 1.35 -13.19
CA ARG A 25 -11.35 0.30 -12.30
C ARG A 25 -10.99 0.88 -10.93
N LEU A 26 -10.31 2.03 -10.89
CA LEU A 26 -10.03 2.75 -9.65
C LEU A 26 -11.32 3.12 -8.92
N GLY A 27 -12.30 3.70 -9.61
CA GLY A 27 -13.58 4.07 -9.00
C GLY A 27 -14.38 2.91 -8.43
N ARG A 28 -14.14 1.67 -8.87
CA ARG A 28 -14.74 0.44 -8.31
C ARG A 28 -13.86 -0.21 -7.23
N ALA A 29 -12.62 0.24 -7.07
CA ALA A 29 -11.65 -0.38 -6.18
C ALA A 29 -11.93 -0.06 -4.71
N ARG A 30 -11.71 -1.07 -3.87
CA ARG A 30 -11.71 -0.95 -2.41
C ARG A 30 -10.30 -1.20 -1.92
N VAL A 31 -9.63 -0.18 -1.40
CA VAL A 31 -8.23 -0.27 -0.96
C VAL A 31 -8.18 -0.37 0.55
N ARG A 32 -7.62 -1.45 1.07
CA ARG A 32 -7.33 -1.59 2.52
C ARG A 32 -5.94 -1.05 2.79
N VAL A 33 -5.81 -0.15 3.76
CA VAL A 33 -4.53 0.34 4.25
C VAL A 33 -4.36 -0.08 5.70
N VAL A 34 -3.29 -0.81 5.98
CA VAL A 34 -2.93 -1.29 7.32
C VAL A 34 -1.85 -0.37 7.88
N GLY A 35 -2.20 0.32 8.97
CA GLY A 35 -1.41 1.43 9.52
C GLY A 35 -1.77 2.76 8.85
N ALA A 36 -2.32 3.69 9.64
CA ALA A 36 -2.70 5.04 9.24
C ALA A 36 -1.88 6.08 10.02
N ASP A 37 -0.59 5.81 10.24
CA ASP A 37 0.32 6.72 10.94
C ASP A 37 0.81 7.86 10.02
N ALA A 38 1.70 8.70 10.55
CA ALA A 38 2.36 9.76 9.78
C ALA A 38 3.03 9.27 8.48
N VAL A 39 3.53 8.03 8.45
CA VAL A 39 4.19 7.43 7.28
C VAL A 39 3.19 7.21 6.14
N ALA A 40 1.96 6.82 6.47
CA ALA A 40 0.90 6.59 5.48
C ALA A 40 0.38 7.87 4.82
N SER A 41 0.62 9.05 5.39
CA SER A 41 0.00 10.34 4.99
C SER A 41 -0.01 10.61 3.48
N ALA A 42 1.15 10.47 2.82
CA ALA A 42 1.24 10.75 1.39
C ALA A 42 0.46 9.71 0.57
N ALA A 43 0.60 8.43 0.89
CA ALA A 43 -0.11 7.37 0.19
C ALA A 43 -1.63 7.49 0.31
N LEU A 44 -2.17 7.67 1.53
CA LEU A 44 -3.61 7.81 1.75
C LEU A 44 -4.20 8.91 0.89
N THR A 45 -3.46 10.00 0.76
CA THR A 45 -3.86 11.18 0.03
C THR A 45 -3.84 10.97 -1.46
N TYR A 46 -2.74 10.41 -1.99
CA TYR A 46 -2.65 10.12 -3.41
C TYR A 46 -3.63 9.04 -3.83
N LEU A 47 -3.98 8.09 -2.96
CA LEU A 47 -5.05 7.12 -3.20
C LEU A 47 -6.41 7.81 -3.34
N VAL A 48 -6.77 8.71 -2.40
CA VAL A 48 -8.03 9.48 -2.47
C VAL A 48 -8.07 10.39 -3.72
N GLN A 49 -6.96 11.08 -4.02
CA GLN A 49 -6.87 11.96 -5.18
C GLN A 49 -6.80 11.20 -6.51
N ALA A 50 -6.28 9.97 -6.53
CA ALA A 50 -6.35 9.07 -7.69
C ALA A 50 -7.79 8.60 -7.98
N GLY A 51 -8.73 8.79 -7.05
CA GLY A 51 -10.13 8.47 -7.28
C GLY A 51 -10.46 6.99 -7.15
N ILE A 52 -9.82 6.32 -6.17
CA ILE A 52 -10.28 4.99 -5.75
C ILE A 52 -11.73 5.06 -5.25
N GLY A 53 -12.50 3.98 -5.38
CA GLY A 53 -13.89 3.98 -4.91
C GLY A 53 -14.02 4.08 -3.39
N LYS A 54 -13.18 3.33 -2.68
CA LYS A 54 -13.21 3.29 -1.22
C LYS A 54 -11.82 3.09 -0.62
N LEU A 55 -11.51 3.92 0.37
CA LEU A 55 -10.34 3.81 1.24
C LEU A 55 -10.78 3.22 2.59
N TRP A 56 -10.34 2.01 2.89
CA TRP A 56 -10.52 1.34 4.17
C TRP A 56 -9.27 1.45 5.02
N LEU A 57 -9.41 2.08 6.19
CA LEU A 57 -8.32 2.23 7.15
C LEU A 57 -8.42 1.16 8.24
N GLU A 58 -7.35 0.40 8.42
CA GLU A 58 -7.16 -0.52 9.53
C GLU A 58 -6.01 -0.04 10.41
N ASP A 59 -6.39 0.65 11.47
CA ASP A 59 -5.49 1.09 12.53
C ASP A 59 -6.31 1.09 13.84
N ALA A 60 -5.71 0.56 14.90
CA ALA A 60 -6.32 0.46 16.23
C ALA A 60 -5.75 1.47 17.21
N GLU A 61 -4.73 2.24 16.79
CA GLU A 61 -4.03 3.19 17.62
C GLU A 61 -4.71 4.56 17.59
N ASP A 62 -4.50 5.32 18.66
CA ASP A 62 -4.80 6.74 18.72
C ASP A 62 -3.61 7.54 18.16
N VAL A 63 -3.88 8.78 17.74
CA VAL A 63 -2.84 9.71 17.28
C VAL A 63 -1.89 9.99 18.45
N ALA A 64 -0.61 9.66 18.27
CA ALA A 64 0.46 9.96 19.20
C ALA A 64 1.15 11.28 18.83
N PRO A 65 1.89 11.93 19.76
CA PRO A 65 2.67 13.13 19.43
C PRO A 65 3.66 12.92 18.27
N ALA A 66 4.23 11.73 18.13
CA ALA A 66 5.14 11.38 17.03
C ALA A 66 4.44 11.32 15.66
N ASP A 67 3.11 11.17 15.64
CA ASP A 67 2.30 11.16 14.41
C ASP A 67 1.99 12.58 13.91
N VAL A 68 2.25 13.60 14.73
CA VAL A 68 2.19 15.02 14.33
C VAL A 68 3.45 15.39 13.55
N THR A 69 3.89 14.48 12.69
CA THR A 69 4.98 14.64 11.75
C THR A 69 4.38 14.50 10.36
N GLY A 70 4.40 15.57 9.57
CA GLY A 70 3.65 15.64 8.31
C GLY A 70 2.34 16.41 8.46
N TRP A 71 1.36 16.13 7.61
CA TRP A 71 0.16 16.96 7.46
C TRP A 71 -1.16 16.24 7.74
N LEU A 72 -1.15 14.92 7.92
CA LEU A 72 -2.38 14.14 8.14
C LEU A 72 -2.98 14.39 9.53
N PHE A 73 -2.15 14.65 10.54
CA PHE A 73 -2.61 14.89 11.91
C PHE A 73 -2.12 16.24 12.42
N ALA A 74 -3.06 17.05 12.93
CA ALA A 74 -2.75 18.27 13.66
C ALA A 74 -2.41 17.95 15.12
N PRO A 75 -1.68 18.83 15.85
CA PRO A 75 -1.42 18.64 17.28
C PRO A 75 -2.69 18.42 18.12
N SER A 76 -3.80 19.04 17.73
CA SER A 76 -5.10 18.89 18.40
C SER A 76 -5.75 17.53 18.22
N ALA A 77 -5.27 16.69 17.29
CA ALA A 77 -5.80 15.36 17.04
C ALA A 77 -5.21 14.29 17.97
N VAL A 78 -4.16 14.61 18.73
CA VAL A 78 -3.51 13.67 19.67
C VAL A 78 -4.54 13.10 20.65
N GLY A 79 -4.52 11.76 20.81
CA GLY A 79 -5.49 11.02 21.62
C GLY A 79 -6.82 10.70 20.92
N THR A 80 -7.01 11.13 19.66
CA THR A 80 -8.16 10.71 18.84
C THR A 80 -7.79 9.45 18.07
N PRO A 81 -8.73 8.52 17.81
CA PRO A 81 -8.45 7.36 16.96
C PRO A 81 -7.88 7.78 15.59
N ARG A 82 -6.74 7.20 15.19
CA ARG A 82 -6.06 7.57 13.92
C ARG A 82 -6.99 7.45 12.72
N VAL A 83 -7.83 6.42 12.69
CA VAL A 83 -8.82 6.20 11.63
C VAL A 83 -9.78 7.39 11.51
N GLU A 84 -10.30 7.89 12.62
CA GLU A 84 -11.26 9.01 12.61
C GLU A 84 -10.58 10.33 12.28
N ALA A 85 -9.40 10.58 12.85
CA ALA A 85 -8.61 11.77 12.55
C ALA A 85 -8.19 11.82 11.07
N ALA A 86 -7.73 10.70 10.50
CA ALA A 86 -7.35 10.61 9.10
C ALA A 86 -8.56 10.80 8.18
N ARG A 87 -9.70 10.18 8.52
CA ARG A 87 -10.96 10.35 7.77
C ARG A 87 -11.40 11.82 7.73
N ALA A 88 -11.30 12.54 8.85
CA ALA A 88 -11.68 13.96 8.92
C ALA A 88 -10.86 14.83 7.95
N VAL A 89 -9.58 14.48 7.72
CA VAL A 89 -8.69 15.18 6.79
C VAL A 89 -8.88 14.73 5.34
N LEU A 90 -9.08 13.42 5.12
CA LEU A 90 -9.06 12.82 3.79
C LEU A 90 -10.42 12.88 3.07
N ALA A 91 -11.54 12.71 3.78
CA ALA A 91 -12.87 12.69 3.16
C ALA A 91 -13.21 13.99 2.42
N PRO A 92 -12.86 15.20 2.91
CA PRO A 92 -13.07 16.44 2.17
C PRO A 92 -12.28 16.54 0.87
N LEU A 93 -11.19 15.78 0.71
CA LEU A 93 -10.35 15.88 -0.48
C LEU A 93 -11.11 15.46 -1.74
N SER A 94 -12.00 14.46 -1.65
CA SER A 94 -12.75 13.96 -2.81
C SER A 94 -14.12 13.43 -2.42
N ARG A 95 -15.19 14.02 -2.97
CA ARG A 95 -16.56 13.52 -2.82
C ARG A 95 -16.83 12.17 -3.49
N PHE A 96 -15.90 11.68 -4.31
CA PHE A 96 -16.05 10.41 -5.04
C PHE A 96 -15.44 9.22 -4.29
N VAL A 97 -14.69 9.47 -3.22
CA VAL A 97 -13.98 8.43 -2.47
C VAL A 97 -14.57 8.33 -1.09
N ALA A 98 -15.08 7.17 -0.72
CA ALA A 98 -15.50 6.90 0.64
C ALA A 98 -14.28 6.56 1.52
N VAL A 99 -14.10 7.27 2.64
CA VAL A 99 -13.05 6.99 3.63
C VAL A 99 -13.70 6.43 4.89
N GLU A 100 -13.40 5.18 5.20
CA GLU A 100 -14.10 4.39 6.22
C GLU A 100 -13.12 3.50 7.00
N ARG A 101 -13.51 3.08 8.20
CA ARG A 101 -12.83 2.00 8.91
C ARG A 101 -12.96 0.70 8.11
N TYR A 102 -11.90 -0.11 8.07
CA TYR A 102 -11.95 -1.43 7.47
C TYR A 102 -12.97 -2.34 8.19
N PRO A 103 -13.97 -2.89 7.49
CA PRO A 103 -14.91 -3.81 8.09
C PRO A 103 -14.25 -5.19 8.24
N THR A 104 -14.43 -5.83 9.40
CA THR A 104 -13.95 -7.20 9.63
C THR A 104 -14.50 -8.13 8.55
N GLY A 105 -13.60 -8.84 7.85
CA GLY A 105 -13.96 -9.73 6.74
C GLY A 105 -14.19 -9.05 5.39
N GLY A 106 -13.99 -7.73 5.28
CA GLY A 106 -14.05 -7.03 4.00
C GLY A 106 -13.04 -7.58 2.99
N VAL A 107 -13.44 -7.69 1.72
CA VAL A 107 -12.55 -8.15 0.64
C VAL A 107 -12.05 -6.94 -0.16
N PRO A 108 -10.81 -6.47 0.04
CA PRO A 108 -10.27 -5.37 -0.73
C PRO A 108 -9.85 -5.80 -2.14
N SER A 109 -9.88 -4.86 -3.07
CA SER A 109 -9.30 -4.98 -4.40
C SER A 109 -7.77 -4.96 -4.37
N ALA A 110 -7.20 -4.21 -3.42
CA ALA A 110 -5.76 -4.12 -3.20
C ALA A 110 -5.46 -3.74 -1.75
N THR A 111 -4.27 -4.09 -1.25
CA THR A 111 -3.87 -3.77 0.12
C THR A 111 -2.54 -3.00 0.16
N LEU A 112 -2.45 -1.96 0.96
CA LEU A 112 -1.21 -1.26 1.26
C LEU A 112 -0.88 -1.48 2.74
N VAL A 113 0.35 -1.89 3.01
CA VAL A 113 0.78 -2.23 4.36
C VAL A 113 1.98 -1.36 4.72
N PHE A 114 1.86 -0.57 5.78
CA PHE A 114 3.00 0.14 6.36
C PHE A 114 3.60 -0.72 7.47
N ALA A 115 4.65 -1.47 7.12
CA ALA A 115 5.31 -2.38 8.02
C ALA A 115 6.41 -1.67 8.83
N ALA A 116 6.01 -0.93 9.86
CA ALA A 116 6.93 -0.57 10.93
C ALA A 116 7.15 -1.79 11.86
N SER A 117 7.72 -2.89 11.34
CA SER A 117 8.15 -4.05 12.13
C SER A 117 7.12 -4.72 13.06
N ALA A 118 5.82 -4.45 12.92
CA ALA A 118 4.78 -5.05 13.75
C ALA A 118 4.32 -6.41 13.19
N PRO A 119 4.17 -7.47 14.02
CA PRO A 119 3.66 -8.78 13.60
C PRO A 119 2.32 -8.72 12.82
N GLN A 120 1.45 -7.76 13.15
CA GLN A 120 0.16 -7.56 12.50
C GLN A 120 0.27 -7.11 11.04
N ALA A 121 1.27 -6.27 10.71
CA ALA A 121 1.51 -5.81 9.35
C ALA A 121 1.92 -6.99 8.45
N LEU A 122 2.82 -7.85 8.95
CA LEU A 122 3.25 -9.05 8.24
C LEU A 122 2.10 -10.06 8.06
N ALA A 123 1.28 -10.25 9.09
CA ALA A 123 0.10 -11.11 9.01
C ALA A 123 -0.90 -10.61 7.94
N SER A 124 -1.08 -9.29 7.84
CA SER A 124 -1.95 -8.68 6.84
C SER A 124 -1.41 -8.81 5.42
N ALA A 125 -0.10 -8.63 5.22
CA ALA A 125 0.55 -8.86 3.93
C ALA A 125 0.41 -10.34 3.49
N GLU A 126 0.64 -11.28 4.40
CA GLU A 126 0.47 -12.70 4.11
C GLU A 126 -1.00 -13.07 3.86
N ALA A 127 -1.96 -12.45 4.56
CA ALA A 127 -3.38 -12.64 4.28
C ALA A 127 -3.75 -12.14 2.88
N ALA A 128 -3.27 -10.97 2.46
CA ALA A 128 -3.47 -10.45 1.11
C ALA A 128 -2.87 -11.41 0.06
N ARG A 129 -1.65 -11.90 0.30
CA ARG A 129 -1.00 -12.90 -0.57
C ARG A 129 -1.84 -14.16 -0.73
N ARG A 130 -2.29 -14.77 0.37
CA ARG A 130 -3.10 -16.01 0.34
C ARG A 130 -4.42 -15.82 -0.40
N ALA A 131 -5.01 -14.63 -0.30
CA ALA A 131 -6.23 -14.29 -1.01
C ALA A 131 -6.00 -13.89 -2.48
N GLY A 132 -4.75 -13.87 -2.97
CA GLY A 132 -4.43 -13.41 -4.33
C GLY A 132 -4.68 -11.91 -4.54
N ILE A 133 -4.72 -11.13 -3.46
CA ILE A 133 -4.97 -9.69 -3.50
C ILE A 133 -3.64 -8.97 -3.77
N PRO A 134 -3.54 -8.12 -4.81
CA PRO A 134 -2.34 -7.32 -5.06
C PRO A 134 -2.06 -6.41 -3.86
N HIS A 135 -0.80 -6.34 -3.46
CA HIS A 135 -0.44 -5.51 -2.33
C HIS A 135 0.97 -4.93 -2.43
N VAL A 136 1.17 -3.85 -1.69
CA VAL A 136 2.48 -3.23 -1.50
C VAL A 136 2.78 -3.19 -0.01
N VAL A 137 4.00 -3.58 0.36
CA VAL A 137 4.48 -3.48 1.74
C VAL A 137 5.58 -2.44 1.79
N VAL A 138 5.45 -1.44 2.65
CA VAL A 138 6.44 -0.39 2.88
C VAL A 138 7.25 -0.73 4.11
N GLU A 139 8.57 -0.73 3.98
CA GLU A 139 9.56 -1.07 5.01
C GLU A 139 10.53 0.11 5.14
N PRO A 140 10.28 1.07 6.04
CA PRO A 140 11.19 2.18 6.27
C PRO A 140 12.47 1.71 7.00
N ASP A 141 13.60 2.37 6.71
CA ASP A 141 14.86 2.23 7.44
C ASP A 141 15.53 3.60 7.67
N ALA A 142 16.68 3.66 8.36
CA ALA A 142 17.30 4.94 8.71
C ALA A 142 17.79 5.75 7.49
N ASP A 143 18.17 5.11 6.38
CA ASP A 143 18.70 5.77 5.18
C ASP A 143 17.64 5.99 4.09
N GLY A 144 16.42 5.53 4.34
CA GLY A 144 15.27 5.62 3.46
C GLY A 144 14.35 4.44 3.72
N GLY A 145 14.55 3.37 2.96
CA GLY A 145 13.83 2.12 3.09
C GLY A 145 13.46 1.55 1.74
N ALA A 146 12.43 0.72 1.73
CA ALA A 146 11.96 0.08 0.52
C ALA A 146 10.47 -0.14 0.52
N LEU A 147 9.97 -0.50 -0.67
CA LEU A 147 8.67 -1.09 -0.83
C LEU A 147 8.81 -2.40 -1.61
N VAL A 148 8.02 -3.40 -1.22
CA VAL A 148 7.90 -4.68 -1.94
C VAL A 148 6.54 -4.71 -2.61
N VAL A 149 6.55 -4.74 -3.94
CA VAL A 149 5.38 -4.80 -4.80
C VAL A 149 5.06 -6.26 -5.08
N VAL A 150 3.85 -6.68 -4.69
CA VAL A 150 3.43 -8.08 -4.74
C VAL A 150 2.11 -8.17 -5.55
N PRO A 151 2.18 -8.25 -6.88
CA PRO A 151 1.04 -8.63 -7.70
C PRO A 151 0.66 -10.10 -7.43
N PRO A 152 -0.53 -10.55 -7.86
CA PRO A 152 -0.95 -11.94 -7.65
C PRO A 152 0.07 -12.94 -8.22
N GLY A 153 0.46 -13.92 -7.40
CA GLY A 153 1.42 -14.97 -7.76
C GLY A 153 2.91 -14.63 -7.54
N ALA A 154 3.24 -13.36 -7.28
CA ALA A 154 4.61 -12.93 -7.00
C ALA A 154 5.15 -13.50 -5.67
N PRO A 155 6.49 -13.57 -5.51
CA PRO A 155 7.12 -13.84 -4.21
C PRO A 155 6.59 -12.90 -3.12
N CYS A 156 6.42 -13.42 -1.90
CA CYS A 156 5.87 -12.64 -0.80
C CYS A 156 6.88 -11.64 -0.23
N PHE A 157 6.41 -10.74 0.63
CA PHE A 157 7.27 -9.78 1.35
C PHE A 157 8.44 -10.46 2.06
N ALA A 158 8.25 -11.61 2.72
CA ALA A 158 9.33 -12.30 3.42
C ALA A 158 10.48 -12.74 2.49
N CYS A 159 10.22 -12.93 1.19
CA CYS A 159 11.26 -13.25 0.21
C CYS A 159 12.13 -12.06 -0.18
N ALA A 160 11.66 -10.83 0.06
CA ALA A 160 12.29 -9.61 -0.41
C ALA A 160 12.44 -8.53 0.68
N ARG A 161 12.20 -8.88 1.95
CA ARG A 161 12.38 -7.98 3.09
C ARG A 161 13.83 -7.52 3.21
N SER A 162 14.03 -6.36 3.82
CA SER A 162 15.36 -5.80 3.99
C SER A 162 16.17 -6.59 5.00
N THR A 163 17.49 -6.52 4.85
CA THR A 163 18.45 -6.87 5.89
C THR A 163 19.10 -5.64 6.50
N SER A 164 18.89 -4.44 5.94
CA SER A 164 19.23 -3.18 6.62
C SER A 164 18.35 -3.05 7.86
N GLY A 165 18.97 -2.66 8.99
CA GLY A 165 18.32 -2.67 10.30
C GLY A 165 17.09 -1.76 10.40
N VAL A 166 16.41 -1.85 11.54
CA VAL A 166 15.20 -1.06 11.84
C VAL A 166 15.54 0.43 11.92
N GLY A 167 14.74 1.28 11.30
CA GLY A 167 14.90 2.74 11.38
C GLY A 167 13.78 3.49 10.67
N ARG A 168 13.87 4.82 10.68
CA ARG A 168 12.94 5.70 9.98
C ARG A 168 13.74 6.86 9.40
N PRO A 169 13.62 7.16 8.09
CA PRO A 169 14.39 8.25 7.51
C PRO A 169 13.78 9.60 7.89
N PRO A 170 14.43 10.73 7.57
CA PRO A 170 13.82 12.04 7.69
C PRO A 170 12.46 12.11 6.98
N GLN A 171 11.57 12.97 7.48
CA GLN A 171 10.15 12.99 7.08
C GLN A 171 9.92 13.08 5.57
N ALA A 172 10.76 13.80 4.83
CA ALA A 172 10.66 13.88 3.37
C ALA A 172 10.92 12.53 2.68
N GLY A 173 11.88 11.72 3.17
CA GLY A 173 12.17 10.39 2.63
C GLY A 173 11.00 9.42 2.82
N ILE A 174 10.33 9.52 3.97
CA ILE A 174 9.11 8.77 4.28
C ILE A 174 7.98 9.12 3.31
N ALA A 175 7.76 10.42 3.11
CA ALA A 175 6.72 10.89 2.21
C ALA A 175 6.96 10.39 0.77
N ALA A 176 8.23 10.36 0.34
CA ALA A 176 8.61 9.82 -0.96
C ALA A 176 8.33 8.31 -1.08
N LEU A 177 8.73 7.50 -0.09
CA LEU A 177 8.41 6.06 -0.04
C LEU A 177 6.90 5.80 -0.07
N SER A 178 6.16 6.55 0.73
CA SER A 178 4.71 6.47 0.84
C SER A 178 4.01 6.82 -0.50
N ALA A 179 4.46 7.88 -1.17
CA ALA A 179 3.95 8.26 -2.48
C ALA A 179 4.25 7.20 -3.55
N LEU A 180 5.47 6.65 -3.57
CA LEU A 180 5.83 5.55 -4.47
C LEU A 180 4.95 4.32 -4.24
N ALA A 181 4.69 3.97 -2.99
CA ALA A 181 3.85 2.83 -2.66
C ALA A 181 2.41 3.00 -3.16
N ALA A 182 1.83 4.19 -3.03
CA ALA A 182 0.53 4.50 -3.63
C ALA A 182 0.56 4.41 -5.16
N GLN A 183 1.61 4.91 -5.80
CA GLN A 183 1.76 4.82 -7.26
C GLN A 183 1.75 3.36 -7.75
N GLU A 184 2.53 2.47 -7.12
CA GLU A 184 2.55 1.05 -7.50
C GLU A 184 1.18 0.39 -7.35
N LEU A 185 0.48 0.70 -6.25
CA LEU A 185 -0.86 0.17 -5.99
C LEU A 185 -1.88 0.68 -7.02
N VAL A 186 -1.85 1.98 -7.33
CA VAL A 186 -2.72 2.61 -8.34
C VAL A 186 -2.49 1.95 -9.69
N LEU A 187 -1.24 1.72 -10.10
CA LEU A 187 -0.92 1.07 -11.37
C LEU A 187 -1.41 -0.39 -11.41
N MET A 188 -1.27 -1.15 -10.32
CA MET A 188 -1.80 -2.51 -10.24
C MET A 188 -3.33 -2.57 -10.35
N ILE A 189 -4.05 -1.58 -9.79
CA ILE A 189 -5.52 -1.50 -9.86
C ILE A 189 -5.96 -1.04 -11.27
N ALA A 190 -5.33 0.03 -11.76
CA ALA A 190 -5.61 0.61 -13.06
C ALA A 190 -5.40 -0.40 -14.20
N ASN A 191 -4.26 -1.12 -14.14
CA ASN A 191 -3.80 -2.01 -15.19
C ASN A 191 -3.35 -3.36 -14.58
N PRO A 192 -4.28 -4.27 -14.26
CA PRO A 192 -3.95 -5.59 -13.73
C PRO A 192 -2.98 -6.35 -14.64
N GLY A 193 -1.92 -6.91 -14.06
CA GLY A 193 -0.87 -7.64 -14.78
C GLY A 193 0.25 -6.77 -15.38
N SER A 194 0.13 -5.44 -15.34
CA SER A 194 1.17 -4.54 -15.90
C SER A 194 2.38 -4.34 -14.99
N VAL A 195 2.23 -4.57 -13.68
CA VAL A 195 3.28 -4.33 -12.68
C VAL A 195 3.87 -5.67 -12.24
N PRO A 196 5.16 -5.95 -12.49
CA PRO A 196 5.81 -7.18 -12.05
C PRO A 196 6.14 -7.13 -10.55
N GLY A 197 6.31 -8.31 -9.94
CA GLY A 197 6.81 -8.42 -8.57
C GLY A 197 8.24 -7.88 -8.45
N ARG A 198 8.41 -6.85 -7.61
CA ARG A 198 9.69 -6.15 -7.47
C ARG A 198 9.86 -5.56 -6.08
N ARG A 199 11.11 -5.40 -5.69
CA ARG A 199 11.50 -4.53 -4.58
C ARG A 199 12.04 -3.23 -5.15
N VAL A 200 11.59 -2.12 -4.60
CA VAL A 200 12.11 -0.79 -4.89
C VAL A 200 12.71 -0.22 -3.62
N ASP A 201 14.02 -0.03 -3.61
CA ASP A 201 14.73 0.65 -2.53
C ASP A 201 14.84 2.13 -2.87
N LEU A 202 14.52 3.00 -1.91
CA LEU A 202 14.73 4.45 -2.01
C LEU A 202 15.69 4.86 -0.90
N VAL A 203 16.97 4.95 -1.23
CA VAL A 203 18.02 5.24 -0.25
C VAL A 203 18.67 6.56 -0.62
N ARG A 204 18.58 7.54 0.29
CA ARG A 204 19.14 8.90 0.10
C ARG A 204 18.77 9.55 -1.25
N GLY A 205 17.52 9.36 -1.68
CA GLY A 205 16.99 9.92 -2.93
C GLY A 205 17.31 9.10 -4.19
N VAL A 206 18.04 7.99 -4.08
CA VAL A 206 18.33 7.09 -5.19
C VAL A 206 17.33 5.94 -5.16
N ALA A 207 16.52 5.83 -6.21
CA ALA A 207 15.60 4.71 -6.41
C ALA A 207 16.27 3.59 -7.21
N THR A 208 16.26 2.37 -6.68
CA THR A 208 16.71 1.17 -7.39
C THR A 208 15.64 0.10 -7.33
N ALA A 209 15.42 -0.62 -8.42
CA ALA A 209 14.42 -1.67 -8.49
C ALA A 209 15.07 -3.01 -8.85
N ARG A 210 14.69 -4.08 -8.14
CA ARG A 210 15.10 -5.45 -8.46
C ARG A 210 13.88 -6.39 -8.49
N PRO A 211 13.85 -7.36 -9.42
CA PRO A 211 12.84 -8.41 -9.39
C PRO A 211 12.89 -9.19 -8.07
N THR A 212 11.74 -9.60 -7.57
CA THR A 212 11.68 -10.51 -6.42
C THR A 212 11.84 -11.96 -6.87
N SER A 213 12.49 -12.79 -6.05
CA SER A 213 12.61 -14.24 -6.24
C SER A 213 12.16 -14.97 -4.98
N ARG A 214 11.56 -16.17 -5.12
CA ARG A 214 11.15 -16.97 -3.95
C ARG A 214 12.38 -17.51 -3.24
N LEU A 215 12.47 -17.28 -1.93
CA LEU A 215 13.52 -17.89 -1.11
C LEU A 215 13.28 -19.41 -0.98
N PRO A 216 14.35 -20.23 -0.96
CA PRO A 216 14.24 -21.66 -0.66
C PRO A 216 13.52 -21.89 0.68
N GLY A 217 12.55 -22.81 0.69
CA GLY A 217 11.76 -23.14 1.89
C GLY A 217 10.77 -22.06 2.34
N CYS A 218 10.59 -20.97 1.57
CA CYS A 218 9.57 -19.99 1.91
C CYS A 218 8.17 -20.57 1.74
N ALA A 219 7.27 -20.32 2.71
CA ALA A 219 5.88 -20.76 2.66
C ALA A 219 5.11 -20.31 1.40
N CYS A 220 5.52 -19.20 0.76
CA CYS A 220 4.91 -18.76 -0.49
C CYS A 220 5.31 -19.61 -1.72
N GLY A 221 6.34 -20.45 -1.60
CA GLY A 221 6.80 -21.40 -2.61
C GLY A 221 5.90 -22.63 -2.78
N GLY A 222 5.00 -22.88 -1.82
CA GLY A 222 4.33 -24.16 -1.65
C GLY A 222 5.19 -25.13 -0.82
N PRO A 223 4.62 -26.25 -0.34
CA PRO A 223 5.45 -27.36 0.14
C PRO A 223 6.36 -27.83 -1.00
N ALA A 224 7.56 -28.31 -0.70
CA ALA A 224 8.29 -29.14 -1.67
C ALA A 224 7.31 -30.21 -2.13
N ALA A 225 7.02 -30.29 -3.43
CA ALA A 225 6.23 -31.38 -3.96
C ALA A 225 6.90 -32.67 -3.45
N GLU A 226 6.15 -33.50 -2.72
CA GLU A 226 6.59 -34.84 -2.40
C GLU A 226 7.00 -35.48 -3.72
N GLY A 227 8.30 -35.71 -3.87
CA GLY A 227 8.82 -36.47 -5.00
C GLY A 227 8.09 -37.80 -5.06
N PRO A 228 7.94 -38.40 -6.26
CA PRO A 228 7.20 -39.63 -6.39
C PRO A 228 7.76 -40.64 -5.38
N VAL A 229 6.89 -41.10 -4.48
CA VAL A 229 7.18 -42.25 -3.63
C VAL A 229 7.53 -43.38 -4.58
N SER A 230 8.81 -43.68 -4.71
CA SER A 230 9.28 -44.85 -5.42
C SER A 230 8.78 -46.07 -4.67
N ALA A 231 7.66 -46.62 -5.12
CA ALA A 231 7.34 -48.02 -4.89
C ALA A 231 8.41 -48.83 -5.64
N GLY A 232 9.22 -49.56 -4.87
CA GLY A 232 10.29 -50.42 -5.36
C GLY A 232 11.20 -50.86 -4.24
#